data_AF-A0A2H8TEZ2-F1
#
_entry.id   AF-A0A2H8TEZ2-F1
#
_cell.length_a   1.000
_cell.length_b   1.000
_cell.length_c   1.000
_cell.angle_alpha   90.00
_cell.angle_beta   90.00
_cell.angle_gamma   90.00
#
_symmetry.space_group_name_H-M   'P 1'
#
loop_
_entity.id
_entity.type
_entity.pdbx_description
1 polymer ?
#
loop_
_entity_poly.entity_id
_entity_poly.type
_entity_poly.pdbx_seq_one_letter_code
_entity_poly.pdbx_strand_id
1 'polypeptide(L)'
;MAVMEVTLPSGFTVDNDALPSLRLSNNIKRVETKDGDTVVMLYFDKMMAQEYCPTISAFQTHKVANQKPVPVTVYDYYDQSRRARVFYEPRKATPCEICEDSDCTKMCSQAENPKSGTPSHFHNGSQLMFVIVSISSILLVQYFN
;
A
#
# COMPACT_ATOMS: atom_id res chain seq x y z
N MET A 1 13.31 20.41 13.64
CA MET A 1 12.62 19.13 13.92
C MET A 1 11.44 19.03 12.99
N ALA A 2 11.20 17.86 12.40
CA ALA A 2 10.09 17.62 11.51
C ALA A 2 9.32 16.37 11.97
N VAL A 3 8.04 16.33 11.66
CA VAL A 3 7.13 15.26 12.04
C VAL A 3 6.48 14.69 10.79
N MET A 4 6.47 13.37 10.67
CA MET A 4 5.68 12.64 9.69
C MET A 4 4.54 11.93 10.42
N GLU A 5 3.33 12.33 10.11
CA GLU A 5 2.08 11.74 10.59
C GLU A 5 1.53 10.83 9.49
N VAL A 6 1.40 9.54 9.81
CA VAL A 6 0.87 8.51 8.90
C VAL A 6 -0.45 8.01 9.48
N THR A 7 -1.55 8.33 8.82
CA THR A 7 -2.87 7.81 9.18
C THR A 7 -3.10 6.48 8.48
N LEU A 8 -3.49 5.44 9.23
CA LEU A 8 -3.86 4.15 8.69
C LEU A 8 -5.30 4.15 8.17
N PRO A 9 -5.63 3.34 7.16
CA PRO A 9 -6.99 3.20 6.67
C PRO A 9 -7.90 2.60 7.74
N SER A 10 -9.20 2.86 7.64
CA SER A 10 -10.19 2.31 8.56
C SER A 10 -10.10 0.79 8.65
N GLY A 11 -10.06 0.28 9.88
CA GLY A 11 -9.94 -1.15 10.19
C GLY A 11 -8.52 -1.66 10.35
N PHE A 12 -7.50 -0.80 10.19
CA PHE A 12 -6.10 -1.14 10.45
C PHE A 12 -5.58 -0.48 11.72
N THR A 13 -4.72 -1.20 12.45
CA THR A 13 -3.93 -0.70 13.57
C THR A 13 -2.47 -1.10 13.38
N VAL A 14 -1.54 -0.28 13.86
CA VAL A 14 -0.12 -0.52 13.67
C VAL A 14 0.36 -1.77 14.42
N ASP A 15 1.34 -2.46 13.85
CA ASP A 15 2.08 -3.52 14.53
C ASP A 15 3.09 -2.88 15.51
N ASN A 16 2.71 -2.81 16.78
CA ASN A 16 3.54 -2.24 17.84
C ASN A 16 4.88 -2.98 18.01
N ASP A 17 4.93 -4.28 17.71
CA ASP A 17 6.14 -5.09 17.83
C ASP A 17 7.14 -4.80 16.71
N ALA A 18 6.67 -4.29 15.56
CA ALA A 18 7.50 -3.86 14.45
C ALA A 18 8.04 -2.42 14.62
N LEU A 19 7.42 -1.57 15.45
CA LEU A 19 7.83 -0.17 15.65
C LEU A 19 9.28 0.03 16.12
N PRO A 20 9.88 -0.81 16.97
CA PRO A 20 11.28 -0.66 17.35
C PRO A 20 12.24 -0.67 16.16
N SER A 21 11.92 -1.38 15.08
CA SER A 21 12.75 -1.42 13.88
C SER A 21 12.85 -0.05 13.18
N LEU A 22 11.81 0.77 13.28
CA LEU A 22 11.82 2.14 12.74
C LEU A 22 12.79 3.04 13.51
N ARG A 23 12.97 2.81 14.82
CA ARG A 23 13.92 3.57 15.66
C ARG A 23 15.38 3.24 15.35
N LEU A 24 15.65 2.09 14.74
CA LEU A 24 16.99 1.71 14.30
C LEU A 24 17.41 2.44 13.01
N SER A 25 16.47 3.06 12.28
CA SER A 25 16.83 3.94 11.18
C SER A 25 17.49 5.20 11.72
N ASN A 26 18.67 5.56 11.21
CA ASN A 26 19.54 6.63 11.73
C ASN A 26 18.91 8.05 11.74
N ASN A 27 17.68 8.21 11.27
CA ASN A 27 17.02 9.50 11.09
C ASN A 27 15.75 9.68 11.93
N ILE A 28 15.23 8.61 12.54
CA ILE A 28 14.02 8.66 13.37
C ILE A 28 14.42 8.70 14.83
N LYS A 29 14.15 9.82 15.49
CA LYS A 29 14.44 10.02 16.92
C LYS A 29 13.42 9.36 17.82
N ARG A 30 12.15 9.42 17.44
CA ARG A 30 11.04 8.92 18.24
C ARG A 30 9.92 8.44 17.34
N VAL A 31 9.24 7.41 17.81
CA VAL A 31 8.01 6.87 17.23
C VAL A 31 6.96 6.85 18.33
N GLU A 32 5.78 7.40 18.02
CA GLU A 32 4.58 7.36 18.87
C GLU A 32 3.38 6.94 18.05
N THR A 33 2.33 6.47 18.73
CA THR A 33 1.02 6.19 18.15
C THR A 33 -0.05 7.09 18.76
N LYS A 34 -1.11 7.34 18.00
CA LYS A 34 -2.30 8.10 18.42
C LYS A 34 -3.57 7.38 17.93
N ASP A 35 -4.70 7.82 18.47
CA ASP A 35 -6.04 7.38 18.06
C ASP A 35 -6.22 5.86 18.08
N GLY A 36 -5.79 5.21 19.16
CA GLY A 36 -5.89 3.77 19.33
C GLY A 36 -5.08 3.00 18.29
N ASP A 37 -3.82 3.39 18.10
CA ASP A 37 -2.87 2.76 17.16
C ASP A 37 -3.22 2.87 15.67
N THR A 38 -4.09 3.81 15.32
CA THR A 38 -4.49 4.09 13.92
C THR A 38 -3.67 5.21 13.28
N VAL A 39 -2.91 5.98 14.06
CA VAL A 39 -2.03 7.04 13.57
C VAL A 39 -0.61 6.83 14.10
N VAL A 40 0.38 6.85 13.22
CA VAL A 40 1.80 6.72 13.55
C VAL A 40 2.49 8.07 13.38
N MET A 41 3.21 8.50 14.41
CA MET A 41 3.95 9.76 14.47
C MET A 41 5.45 9.46 14.49
N LEU A 42 6.15 9.86 13.43
CA LEU A 42 7.60 9.73 13.32
C LEU A 42 8.25 11.11 13.51
N TYR A 43 9.16 11.21 14.46
CA TYR A 43 9.87 12.44 14.79
C TYR A 43 11.31 12.39 14.26
N PHE A 44 11.69 13.42 13.51
CA PHE A 44 13.01 13.58 12.92
C PHE A 44 13.67 14.84 13.50
N ASP A 45 14.91 14.75 13.96
CA ASP A 45 15.65 15.94 14.42
C ASP A 45 15.82 16.95 13.29
N LYS A 46 16.19 16.45 12.12
CA LYS A 46 16.33 17.21 10.86
C LYS A 46 15.95 16.34 9.66
N MET A 47 15.29 16.95 8.69
CA MET A 47 15.12 16.38 7.35
C MET A 47 15.95 17.22 6.37
N MET A 48 16.77 16.55 5.57
CA MET A 48 17.57 17.15 4.50
C MET A 48 16.95 16.81 3.14
N ALA A 49 17.51 17.35 2.05
CA ALA A 49 17.08 17.03 0.68
C ALA A 49 17.57 15.63 0.26
N GLN A 50 17.12 14.60 0.97
CA GLN A 50 17.34 13.18 0.67
C GLN A 50 16.02 12.42 0.88
N GLU A 51 15.93 11.21 0.34
CA GLU A 51 14.76 10.36 0.53
C GLU A 51 14.76 9.69 1.92
N TYR A 52 13.58 9.64 2.53
CA TYR A 52 13.33 8.96 3.80
C TYR A 52 12.19 7.97 3.60
N CYS A 53 12.49 6.66 3.72
CA CYS A 53 11.54 5.58 3.39
C CYS A 53 11.28 4.67 4.61
N PRO A 54 10.55 5.14 5.64
CA PRO A 54 10.16 4.30 6.75
C PRO A 54 9.10 3.27 6.31
N THR A 55 9.27 2.02 6.71
CA THR A 55 8.30 0.94 6.47
C THR A 55 7.44 0.72 7.71
N ILE A 56 6.14 1.02 7.62
CA ILE A 56 5.19 0.83 8.72
C ILE A 56 4.39 -0.44 8.47
N SER A 57 4.47 -1.39 9.39
CA SER A 57 3.66 -2.61 9.40
C SER A 57 2.38 -2.39 10.19
N ALA A 58 1.25 -2.90 9.69
CA ALA A 58 -0.05 -2.78 10.33
C ALA A 58 -0.90 -4.04 10.09
N PHE A 59 -1.79 -4.34 11.02
CA PHE A 59 -2.74 -5.45 10.93
C PHE A 59 -4.16 -4.95 10.71
N GLN A 60 -4.94 -5.72 9.95
CA GLN A 60 -6.36 -5.50 9.84
C GLN A 60 -7.05 -6.07 11.08
N THR A 61 -7.45 -5.21 12.02
CA THR A 61 -8.19 -5.60 13.23
C THR A 61 -9.68 -5.58 13.03
N HIS A 62 -10.17 -4.77 12.08
CA HIS A 62 -11.59 -4.69 11.76
C HIS A 62 -11.82 -4.78 10.26
N LYS A 63 -12.91 -5.46 9.93
CA LYS A 63 -13.41 -5.69 8.58
C LYS A 63 -14.23 -4.48 8.13
N VAL A 64 -13.63 -3.62 7.29
CA VAL A 64 -14.24 -2.37 6.81
C VAL A 64 -14.20 -2.30 5.29
N ALA A 65 -15.37 -2.17 4.66
CA ALA A 65 -15.50 -2.06 3.22
C ALA A 65 -15.45 -0.61 2.75
N ASN A 66 -15.15 -0.40 1.46
CA ASN A 66 -15.15 0.92 0.81
C ASN A 66 -14.31 1.96 1.56
N GLN A 67 -13.12 1.54 2.01
CA GLN A 67 -12.20 2.42 2.72
C GLN A 67 -11.85 3.64 1.87
N LYS A 68 -11.81 4.79 2.53
CA LYS A 68 -11.46 6.07 1.89
C LYS A 68 -9.94 6.25 1.85
N PRO A 69 -9.43 7.06 0.90
CA PRO A 69 -8.03 7.46 0.91
C PRO A 69 -7.68 8.16 2.23
N VAL A 70 -6.50 7.87 2.77
CA VAL A 70 -5.99 8.42 4.03
C VAL A 70 -4.68 9.18 3.81
N PRO A 71 -4.39 10.19 4.64
CA PRO A 71 -3.22 11.04 4.45
C PRO A 71 -1.93 10.48 5.07
N VAL A 72 -0.82 10.86 4.44
CA VAL A 72 0.49 11.01 5.06
C VAL A 72 0.84 12.48 5.02
N THR A 73 1.15 13.05 6.19
CA THR A 73 1.47 14.48 6.32
C THR A 73 2.85 14.65 6.93
N VAL A 74 3.69 15.45 6.28
CA VAL A 74 5.00 15.85 6.80
C VAL A 74 4.97 17.34 7.09
N TYR A 75 5.44 17.78 8.26
CA TYR A 75 5.47 19.18 8.61
C TYR A 75 6.64 19.54 9.54
N ASP A 76 7.08 20.80 9.49
CA ASP A 76 8.02 21.34 10.46
C ASP A 76 7.30 21.54 11.80
N TYR A 77 7.92 21.08 12.90
CA TYR A 77 7.30 21.11 14.22
C TYR A 77 7.08 22.54 14.75
N TYR A 78 7.96 23.48 14.38
CA TYR A 78 7.91 24.87 14.87
C TYR A 78 7.18 25.80 13.91
N ASP A 79 7.16 25.47 12.61
CA ASP A 79 6.50 26.25 11.57
C ASP A 79 5.60 25.37 10.70
N GLN A 80 4.34 25.23 11.12
CA GLN A 80 3.36 24.38 10.43
C GLN A 80 2.94 24.91 9.04
N SER A 81 3.33 26.14 8.66
CA SER A 81 3.11 26.63 7.29
C SER A 81 3.95 25.82 6.28
N ARG A 82 5.08 25.27 6.74
CA ARG A 82 5.94 24.37 5.98
C ARG A 82 5.47 22.93 6.16
N ARG A 83 4.53 22.51 5.30
CA ARG A 83 3.99 21.15 5.30
C ARG A 83 3.71 20.61 3.91
N ALA A 84 3.71 19.29 3.81
CA ALA A 84 3.27 18.55 2.64
C ALA A 84 2.29 17.45 3.08
N ARG A 85 1.31 17.15 2.24
CA ARG A 85 0.31 16.10 2.49
C ARG A 85 0.03 15.35 1.21
N VAL A 86 0.06 14.02 1.28
CA VAL A 86 -0.27 13.11 0.19
C VAL A 86 -1.31 12.12 0.69
N PHE A 87 -2.24 11.71 -0.16
CA PHE A 87 -3.20 10.67 0.16
C PHE A 87 -2.81 9.36 -0.52
N TYR A 88 -2.99 8.26 0.19
CA TYR A 88 -2.84 6.91 -0.36
C TYR A 88 -4.13 6.12 -0.16
N GLU A 89 -4.35 5.15 -1.05
CA GLU A 89 -5.52 4.28 -1.01
C GLU A 89 -5.09 2.86 -0.59
N PRO A 90 -5.78 2.23 0.38
CA PRO A 90 -5.61 0.80 0.59
C PRO A 90 -6.19 0.01 -0.58
N ARG A 91 -5.90 -1.29 -0.61
CA ARG A 91 -6.66 -2.21 -1.46
C ARG A 91 -8.14 -2.07 -1.14
N LYS A 92 -8.95 -1.76 -2.15
CA LYS A 92 -10.40 -1.62 -2.02
C LYS A 92 -11.00 -2.96 -1.60
N ALA A 93 -11.45 -3.04 -0.35
CA ALA A 93 -12.22 -4.17 0.12
C ALA A 93 -13.70 -3.91 -0.18
N THR A 94 -14.33 -4.82 -0.91
CA THR A 94 -15.76 -4.70 -1.24
C THR A 94 -16.61 -5.25 -0.08
N PRO A 95 -17.85 -4.78 0.09
CA PRO A 95 -18.76 -5.33 1.10
C PRO A 95 -18.94 -6.85 0.98
N CYS A 96 -18.88 -7.37 -0.24
CA CYS A 96 -19.04 -8.78 -0.57
C CYS A 96 -17.84 -9.66 -0.17
N GLU A 97 -16.63 -9.09 -0.16
CA GLU A 97 -15.44 -9.81 0.32
C GLU A 97 -15.37 -9.87 1.85
N ILE A 98 -16.05 -8.94 2.53
CA ILE A 98 -15.91 -8.75 3.96
C ILE A 98 -17.03 -9.42 4.75
N CYS A 99 -18.22 -9.50 4.18
CA CYS A 99 -19.38 -10.03 4.85
C CYS A 99 -19.20 -11.50 5.22
N GLU A 100 -19.57 -11.81 6.44
CA GLU A 100 -19.86 -13.15 6.91
C GLU A 100 -21.37 -13.15 7.19
N ASP A 101 -22.09 -14.22 6.83
CA ASP A 101 -23.54 -14.43 7.01
C ASP A 101 -24.46 -14.29 5.77
N SER A 102 -25.65 -14.89 5.90
CA SER A 102 -26.69 -15.03 4.88
C SER A 102 -27.27 -13.74 4.33
N ASP A 103 -27.00 -12.60 4.99
CA ASP A 103 -27.44 -11.28 4.52
C ASP A 103 -26.68 -10.82 3.28
N CYS A 104 -25.48 -11.37 3.04
CA CYS A 104 -24.68 -11.02 1.89
C CYS A 104 -25.16 -11.62 0.57
N THR A 105 -25.85 -12.77 0.63
CA THR A 105 -26.40 -13.48 -0.54
C THR A 105 -27.39 -12.62 -1.32
N LYS A 106 -28.06 -11.64 -0.70
CA LYS A 106 -29.00 -10.76 -1.43
C LYS A 106 -28.30 -9.55 -2.05
N MET A 107 -27.23 -9.05 -1.44
CA MET A 107 -26.53 -7.84 -1.88
C MET A 107 -25.48 -8.11 -2.96
N CYS A 108 -24.84 -9.27 -2.93
CA CYS A 108 -23.71 -9.59 -3.80
C CYS A 108 -24.11 -10.34 -5.08
N SER A 109 -25.26 -11.00 -5.09
CA SER A 109 -25.79 -11.69 -6.29
C SER A 109 -26.32 -10.75 -7.38
N GLN A 110 -26.40 -9.45 -7.12
CA GLN A 110 -26.79 -8.45 -8.13
C GLN A 110 -25.61 -7.70 -8.76
N ALA A 111 -24.37 -7.98 -8.34
CA ALA A 111 -23.16 -7.35 -8.87
C ALA A 111 -22.53 -8.13 -10.05
N GLU A 112 -22.98 -9.35 -10.34
CA GLU A 112 -22.56 -10.14 -11.50
C GLU A 112 -23.58 -10.04 -12.65
N ASN A 113 -23.49 -8.97 -13.45
CA ASN A 113 -23.96 -9.02 -14.83
C ASN A 113 -23.10 -8.14 -15.75
N PRO A 114 -21.86 -8.57 -16.09
CA PRO A 114 -21.21 -8.13 -17.31
C PRO A 114 -21.78 -8.92 -18.50
N LYS A 115 -22.73 -8.34 -19.24
CA LYS A 115 -23.08 -8.83 -20.60
C LYS A 115 -22.05 -8.34 -21.61
N SER A 116 -21.08 -9.18 -21.97
CA SER A 116 -20.48 -9.34 -23.33
C SER A 116 -19.42 -10.45 -23.27
N GLY A 117 -19.30 -11.47 -24.11
CA GLY A 117 -20.08 -12.08 -25.18
C GLY A 117 -19.33 -13.39 -25.52
N THR A 118 -20.03 -14.44 -25.94
CA THR A 118 -19.47 -15.71 -26.46
C THR A 118 -19.67 -15.76 -27.98
N PRO A 119 -19.10 -16.71 -28.77
CA PRO A 119 -18.01 -17.67 -28.52
C PRO A 119 -17.01 -17.87 -29.71
N SER A 120 -15.83 -18.47 -29.48
CA SER A 120 -15.10 -19.29 -30.48
C SER A 120 -14.00 -20.11 -29.77
N HIS A 121 -14.16 -21.42 -29.53
CA HIS A 121 -13.86 -22.57 -30.40
C HIS A 121 -12.35 -22.83 -30.65
N PHE A 122 -11.89 -24.01 -30.20
CA PHE A 122 -10.67 -24.77 -30.58
C PHE A 122 -9.29 -24.14 -30.24
N HIS A 123 -8.23 -24.83 -29.80
CA HIS A 123 -7.85 -26.24 -29.96
C HIS A 123 -6.85 -26.60 -28.83
N ASN A 124 -7.03 -27.75 -28.18
CA ASN A 124 -6.08 -28.30 -27.23
C ASN A 124 -5.05 -29.12 -28.02
N GLY A 125 -3.83 -28.59 -28.13
CA GLY A 125 -2.76 -29.17 -28.95
C GLY A 125 -1.40 -28.88 -28.33
N SER A 126 -0.82 -29.93 -27.77
CA SER A 126 0.60 -30.10 -27.45
C SER A 126 1.54 -29.26 -28.30
N GLN A 127 2.45 -28.50 -27.67
CA GLN A 127 3.89 -28.60 -27.97
C GLN A 127 4.75 -27.84 -26.96
N LEU A 128 5.57 -28.62 -26.28
CA LEU A 128 6.75 -28.25 -25.54
C LEU A 128 7.81 -27.70 -26.52
N MET A 129 8.29 -26.47 -26.36
CA MET A 129 9.61 -26.06 -26.85
C MET A 129 10.23 -25.00 -25.93
N PHE A 130 11.25 -25.44 -25.19
CA PHE A 130 12.28 -24.59 -24.60
C PHE A 130 13.00 -23.83 -25.71
N VAL A 131 13.08 -22.50 -25.61
CA VAL A 131 14.23 -21.76 -26.14
C VAL A 131 14.58 -20.62 -25.19
N ILE A 132 15.58 -20.89 -24.36
CA ILE A 132 16.35 -19.88 -23.63
C ILE A 132 17.31 -19.29 -24.66
N VAL A 133 16.98 -18.14 -25.27
CA VAL A 133 17.98 -17.34 -26.00
C VAL A 133 18.46 -16.22 -25.10
N SER A 134 19.70 -16.39 -24.68
CA SER A 134 20.59 -15.44 -24.03
C SER A 134 20.52 -14.03 -24.62
N ILE A 135 19.97 -13.08 -23.85
CA ILE A 135 19.90 -11.64 -24.18
C ILE A 135 21.28 -10.94 -24.06
N SER A 136 22.34 -11.67 -23.70
CA SER A 136 23.70 -11.12 -23.57
C SER A 136 24.34 -10.66 -24.90
N SER A 137 23.74 -10.96 -26.06
CA SER A 137 24.31 -10.59 -27.37
C SER A 137 23.69 -9.35 -28.02
N ILE A 138 22.59 -8.80 -27.50
CA ILE A 138 21.88 -7.67 -28.16
C ILE A 138 22.34 -6.30 -27.62
N LEU A 139 22.82 -6.21 -26.37
CA LEU A 139 23.25 -4.92 -25.80
C LEU A 139 24.65 -4.44 -26.28
N LEU A 140 25.47 -5.30 -26.90
CA LEU A 140 26.76 -4.86 -27.45
C LEU A 140 26.61 -4.10 -28.78
N VAL A 141 25.49 -4.23 -29.49
CA VAL A 141 25.30 -3.65 -30.83
C VAL A 141 24.73 -2.23 -30.77
N GLN A 142 24.11 -1.81 -29.67
CA GLN A 142 23.58 -0.44 -29.53
C GLN A 142 24.53 0.55 -28.86
N TYR A 143 25.66 0.10 -28.28
CA TYR A 143 26.66 1.02 -27.71
C TYR A 143 27.66 1.56 -28.77
N PHE A 144 27.58 1.08 -30.02
CA PHE A 144 28.50 1.46 -31.10
C PHE A 144 27.85 2.27 -32.23
N ASN A 145 26.71 2.92 -32.00
CA ASN A 145 26.18 3.91 -32.93
C ASN A 145 25.59 5.13 -32.22
#